data_AF-A0A3S4DZ10-F1
#
_entry.id   AF-A0A3S4DZ10-F1
#
_cell.length_a   1.000
_cell.length_b   1.000
_cell.length_c   1.000
_cell.angle_alpha   90.00
_cell.angle_beta   90.00
_cell.angle_gamma   90.00
#
_symmetry.space_group_name_H-M   'P 1'
#
loop_
_entity.id
_entity.type
_entity.pdbx_description
1 polymer ?
#
loop_
_entity_poly.entity_id
_entity_poly.type
_entity_poly.pdbx_seq_one_letter_code
_entity_poly.pdbx_strand_id
1 'polypeptide(L)' 'MKTLKRDYVQVTPLPDAQTVLELIGSWFEDCNDNHPHSGLKMRSPRQFITAQTATA' A
#
# COMPACT_ATOMS: atom_id res chain seq x y z
N MET A 1 0.42 2.24 11.81
CA MET A 1 0.13 2.20 10.37
C MET A 1 -0.89 3.30 10.04
N LYS A 2 -0.47 4.37 9.35
CA LYS A 2 -1.36 5.42 8.82
C LYS A 2 -0.88 5.84 7.41
N THR A 3 -0.46 4.87 6.61
CA THR A 3 0.25 5.07 5.34
C THR A 3 -0.71 5.51 4.24
N LEU A 4 -1.85 4.83 4.06
CA LEU A 4 -2.83 5.18 3.02
C LEU A 4 -3.27 6.65 3.10
N LYS A 5 -3.66 7.11 4.30
CA LYS A 5 -4.08 8.51 4.49
C LYS A 5 -2.93 9.51 4.32
N ARG A 6 -1.76 9.24 4.90
CA ARG A 6 -0.63 10.18 4.88
C ARG A 6 0.04 10.27 3.51
N ASP A 7 0.30 9.13 2.89
CA ASP A 7 1.15 9.02 1.70
C ASP A 7 0.39 9.09 0.39
N TYR A 8 -0.93 8.94 0.42
CA TYR A 8 -1.75 9.00 -0.79
C TYR A 8 -2.81 10.08 -0.66
N VAL A 9 -3.71 9.96 0.34
CA VAL A 9 -4.86 10.88 0.46
C VAL A 9 -4.43 12.33 0.70
N GLN A 10 -3.47 12.58 1.58
CA GLN A 10 -3.05 13.95 1.92
C GLN A 10 -2.18 14.63 0.87
N VAL A 11 -1.56 13.87 -0.03
CA VAL A 11 -0.62 14.39 -1.04
C VAL A 11 -1.20 14.41 -2.45
N THR A 12 -2.33 13.73 -2.68
CA THR A 12 -2.99 13.68 -3.98
C THR A 12 -4.15 14.68 -4.01
N PRO A 13 -4.29 15.48 -5.07
CA PRO A 13 -5.49 16.29 -5.28
C PRO A 13 -6.71 15.38 -5.51
N LEU A 14 -7.76 15.56 -4.70
CA LEU A 14 -8.98 14.74 -4.74
C LEU A 14 -10.20 15.66 -4.93
N PRO A 15 -10.46 16.14 -6.17
CA PRO A 15 -11.51 17.13 -6.44
C PRO A 15 -12.93 16.58 -6.22
N ASP A 16 -13.13 15.28 -6.35
CA ASP A 16 -14.42 14.61 -6.21
C ASP A 16 -14.27 13.14 -5.81
N ALA A 17 -15.40 12.51 -5.45
CA ALA A 17 -15.42 11.12 -5.02
C ALA A 17 -15.11 10.11 -6.14
N GLN A 18 -15.43 10.43 -7.39
CA GLN A 18 -15.15 9.53 -8.52
C GLN A 18 -13.64 9.39 -8.71
N THR A 19 -12.91 10.51 -8.66
CA THR A 19 -11.44 10.52 -8.72
C THR A 19 -10.82 9.67 -7.61
N VAL A 20 -11.36 9.72 -6.38
CA VAL A 20 -10.90 8.88 -5.28
C VAL A 20 -11.10 7.39 -5.58
N LEU A 21 -12.28 7.02 -6.09
CA LEU A 21 -12.61 5.62 -6.41
C LEU A 21 -11.74 5.06 -7.54
N GLU A 22 -11.36 5.89 -8.51
CA GLU A 22 -10.44 5.52 -9.59
C GLU A 22 -9.01 5.29 -9.06
N LEU A 23 -8.58 6.05 -8.05
CA LEU A 23 -7.23 5.99 -7.50
C LEU A 23 -7.05 4.94 -6.39
N ILE A 24 -8.08 4.69 -5.58
CA ILE A 24 -7.95 3.92 -4.35
C ILE A 24 -7.46 2.49 -4.60
N GLY A 25 -7.87 1.88 -5.72
CA GLY A 25 -7.40 0.55 -6.13
C GLY A 25 -5.88 0.52 -6.34
N SER A 26 -5.35 1.52 -7.05
CA SER A 26 -3.91 1.64 -7.31
C SER A 26 -3.10 1.82 -6.02
N TRP A 27 -3.64 2.56 -5.05
CA TRP A 27 -2.97 2.77 -3.76
C TRP A 27 -2.90 1.50 -2.93
N PHE A 28 -3.95 0.66 -2.98
CA PHE A 28 -3.92 -0.64 -2.32
C PHE A 28 -2.88 -1.57 -2.96
N GLU A 29 -2.80 -1.62 -4.28
CA GLU A 29 -1.79 -2.42 -4.97
C GLU A 29 -0.38 -1.94 -4.62
N ASP A 30 -0.12 -0.63 -4.64
CA ASP A 30 1.18 -0.08 -4.27
C ASP A 30 1.54 -0.34 -2.80
N CYS A 31 0.57 -0.24 -1.89
CA CYS A 31 0.75 -0.63 -0.48
C CYS A 31 1.11 -2.12 -0.34
N ASN A 32 0.52 -2.99 -1.16
CA ASN A 32 0.69 -4.43 -1.07
C ASN A 32 1.96 -4.94 -1.74
N ASP A 33 2.41 -4.29 -2.81
CA ASP A 33 3.58 -4.70 -3.60
C ASP A 33 4.87 -4.00 -3.18
N ASN A 34 4.81 -2.71 -2.86
CA ASN A 34 5.99 -1.86 -2.79
C ASN A 34 6.26 -1.26 -1.41
N HIS A 35 5.20 -0.93 -0.65
CA HIS A 35 5.36 -0.17 0.58
C HIS A 35 6.10 -0.96 1.68
N PRO A 36 7.22 -0.44 2.22
CA PRO A 36 7.95 -1.13 3.27
C PRO A 36 7.27 -0.97 4.64
N HIS A 37 6.98 -2.08 5.31
CA HIS A 37 6.39 -2.06 6.65
C HIS A 37 7.42 -2.48 7.70
N SER A 38 7.61 -1.67 8.74
CA SER A 38 8.54 -1.96 9.83
C SER A 38 8.21 -3.28 10.54
N GLY A 39 6.92 -3.58 10.74
CA GLY A 39 6.45 -4.86 11.28
C GLY A 39 6.70 -6.07 10.37
N LEU A 40 6.96 -5.85 9.07
CA LEU A 40 7.25 -6.88 8.08
C LEU A 40 8.74 -6.92 7.69
N LYS A 41 9.64 -6.48 8.59
CA LYS A 41 11.09 -6.40 8.33
C LYS A 41 11.41 -5.52 7.12
N MET A 42 10.68 -4.41 6.96
CA MET A 42 10.78 -3.48 5.84
C MET A 42 10.43 -4.08 4.46
N ARG A 43 9.68 -5.19 4.44
CA ARG A 43 9.12 -5.75 3.21
C ARG A 43 7.70 -5.25 2.99
N SER A 44 7.25 -5.31 1.75
CA SER A 44 5.82 -5.21 1.44
C SER A 44 5.07 -6.47 1.89
N PRO A 45 3.74 -6.41 2.03
CA PRO A 45 2.93 -7.56 2.41
C PRO A 45 3.13 -8.77 1.50
N ARG A 46 3.11 -8.57 0.18
CA ARG A 46 3.30 -9.66 -0.78
C ARG A 46 4.72 -10.22 -0.71
N GLN A 47 5.75 -9.38 -0.64
CA GLN A 47 7.13 -9.84 -0.43
C GLN A 47 7.28 -10.65 0.87
N PHE A 48 6.62 -10.21 1.94
CA PHE A 48 6.66 -10.91 3.21
C PHE A 48 5.97 -12.28 3.15
N ILE A 49 4.83 -12.39 2.47
CA ILE A 49 4.13 -13.66 2.24
C ILE A 49 4.99 -14.58 1.38
N THR A 50 5.48 -14.12 0.22
CA THR A 50 6.33 -14.91 -0.68
C THR A 50 7.57 -15.45 0.05
N ALA A 51 8.22 -14.61 0.87
CA ALA A 51 9.38 -15.03 1.64
C ALA A 51 9.06 -16.11 2.69
N GLN A 52 7.86 -16.10 3.29
CA GLN A 52 7.43 -17.12 4.24
C GLN A 52 7.04 -18.42 3.55
N THR A 53 6.35 -18.35 2.41
CA THR A 53 5.92 -19.54 1.66
C THR A 53 7.09 -20.25 0.98
N ALA A 54 8.17 -19.53 0.64
CA ALA A 54 9.38 -20.14 0.07
C ALA A 54 10.24 -20.88 1.11
N THR A 55 10.01 -20.64 2.41
CA THR A 55 10.70 -21.31 3.52
C THR A 55 9.92 -22.49 4.11
N ALA A 56 8.74 -22.80 3.57
CA ALA A 56 7.93 -23.96 3.93
C ALA A 56 8.21 -25.13 2.97
#